data_AF-A0A6V7IFE1-F1
#
_entry.id   AF-A0A6V7IFE1-F1
#
_cell.length_a   1.000
_cell.length_b   1.000
_cell.length_c   1.000
_cell.angle_alpha   90.00
_cell.angle_beta   90.00
_cell.angle_gamma   90.00
#
_symmetry.space_group_name_H-M   'P 1'
#
loop_
_entity.id
_entity.type
_entity.pdbx_description
1 polymer ?
#
loop_
_entity_poly.entity_id
_entity_poly.type
_entity_poly.pdbx_seq_one_letter_code
_entity_poly.pdbx_strand_id
1 'polypeptide(L)' 'DHYWKLTSDGVASGYPRLISNAWKGLPGNIDAAFTYKNGKTYFFK' A
#
# COMPACT_ATOMS: atom_id res chain seq x y z
N ASP A 1 6.79 -2.87 -6.65
CA ASP A 1 6.88 -1.44 -6.25
C ASP A 1 5.58 -0.65 -6.38
N HIS A 2 4.55 -1.21 -6.99
CA HIS A 2 3.26 -0.55 -7.12
C HIS A 2 2.21 -1.21 -6.22
N TYR A 3 1.17 -0.46 -5.87
CA TYR A 3 0.00 -0.96 -5.14
C TYR A 3 -1.29 -0.56 -5.85
N TRP A 4 -2.33 -1.36 -5.67
CA TRP A 4 -3.68 -1.10 -6.15
C TRP A 4 -4.58 -0.77 -4.96
N LYS A 5 -5.52 0.14 -5.17
CA LYS A 5 -6.63 0.37 -4.25
C LYS A 5 -7.90 -0.18 -4.88
N LEU A 6 -8.62 -1.01 -4.13
CA LEU A 6 -9.92 -1.53 -4.53
C LEU A 6 -11.03 -0.73 -3.87
N THR A 7 -12.09 -0.45 -4.63
CA THR A 7 -13.37 0.12 -4.20
C THR A 7 -14.47 -0.93 -4.42
N SER A 8 -15.71 -0.59 -4.06
CA SER A 8 -16.89 -1.41 -4.37
C SER A 8 -17.01 -1.73 -5.87
N ASP A 9 -16.54 -0.81 -6.72
CA ASP A 9 -16.72 -0.86 -8.17
C ASP A 9 -15.48 -1.38 -8.92
N GLY A 10 -14.46 -1.85 -8.20
CA GLY A 10 -13.23 -2.41 -8.76
C GLY A 10 -11.98 -1.60 -8.43
N VAL A 11 -11.05 -1.48 -9.37
CA VAL A 11 -9.80 -0.72 -9.15
C VAL A 11 -10.09 0.78 -9.17
N ALA A 12 -9.64 1.48 -8.13
CA ALA A 12 -9.81 2.92 -8.04
C ALA A 12 -9.09 3.65 -9.20
N SER A 13 -9.69 4.73 -9.70
CA SER A 13 -9.08 5.55 -10.75
C SER A 13 -7.72 6.13 -10.33
N GLY A 14 -6.76 6.11 -11.24
CA GLY A 14 -5.39 6.57 -10.99
C GLY A 14 -4.52 5.59 -10.19
N TYR A 15 -4.89 4.31 -10.14
CA TYR A 15 -4.07 3.18 -9.68
C TYR A 15 -3.76 2.23 -10.85
N PRO A 16 -2.66 1.46 -10.82
CA PRO A 16 -1.68 1.33 -9.72
C PRO A 16 -0.84 2.58 -9.48
N ARG A 17 -0.37 2.74 -8.25
CA ARG A 17 0.56 3.82 -7.85
C ARG A 17 1.83 3.26 -7.24
N LEU A 18 2.91 4.02 -7.34
CA LEU A 18 4.15 3.69 -6.64
C LEU A 18 3.95 3.70 -5.13
N ILE A 19 4.42 2.66 -4.46
CA ILE A 19 4.43 2.54 -2.99
C ILE A 19 5.24 3.69 -2.40
N SER A 20 6.40 4.03 -2.98
CA SER A 20 7.27 5.12 -2.52
C SER A 20 6.62 6.50 -2.54
N ASN A 21 5.60 6.72 -3.39
CA ASN A 21 4.87 7.98 -3.44
C ASN A 21 3.90 8.13 -2.25
N ALA A 22 3.36 7.00 -1.75
CA ALA A 22 2.43 7.00 -0.62
C ALA A 22 3.14 6.78 0.73
N TRP A 23 4.19 5.97 0.73
CA TRP A 23 5.02 5.65 1.91
C TRP A 23 6.48 5.99 1.61
N LYS A 24 6.85 7.24 1.88
CA LYS A 24 8.21 7.73 1.64
C LYS A 24 9.22 6.94 2.48
N GLY A 25 10.23 6.39 1.82
CA GLY A 25 11.30 5.61 2.46
C GLY A 25 10.96 4.13 2.66
N LEU A 26 9.75 3.68 2.31
CA LEU A 26 9.42 2.26 2.31
C LEU A 26 10.05 1.59 1.08
N PRO A 27 10.96 0.62 1.26
CA PRO A 27 11.56 -0.09 0.14
C PRO A 27 10.49 -0.91 -0.58
N GLY A 28 10.65 -1.06 -1.90
CA GLY A 28 9.86 -2.01 -2.68
C GLY A 28 10.09 -3.46 -2.26
N ASN A 29 9.29 -4.36 -2.83
CA ASN A 29 9.33 -5.81 -2.60
C ASN A 29 9.17 -6.15 -1.10
N ILE A 30 7.95 -5.99 -0.61
CA ILE A 30 7.54 -6.16 0.80
C ILE A 30 6.88 -7.53 0.91
N ASP A 31 7.16 -8.27 1.99
CA ASP A 31 6.63 -9.61 2.24
C ASP A 31 5.19 -9.59 2.74
N ALA A 32 4.87 -8.65 3.64
CA ALA A 32 3.54 -8.51 4.21
C ALA A 32 3.23 -7.08 4.69
N ALA A 33 1.94 -6.76 4.84
CA ALA A 33 1.48 -5.53 5.46
C ALA A 33 0.17 -5.74 6.22
N PHE A 34 -0.01 -5.07 7.36
CA PHE A 34 -1.30 -5.03 8.05
C PHE A 34 -1.51 -3.72 8.82
N THR A 35 -2.76 -3.33 9.03
CA THR A 35 -3.12 -2.18 9.85
C THR A 35 -3.58 -2.65 11.23
N TYR A 36 -2.95 -2.14 12.28
CA TYR A 36 -3.32 -2.47 13.66
C TYR A 36 -4.45 -1.57 14.17
N LYS A 37 -5.06 -1.95 15.30
CA LYS A 37 -6.19 -1.24 15.92
C LYS A 37 -5.90 0.22 16.27
N ASN A 38 -4.63 0.61 16.34
CA ASN A 38 -4.19 1.99 16.55
C ASN A 38 -4.17 2.84 15.25
N GLY A 39 -4.67 2.30 14.13
CA GLY A 39 -4.69 2.96 12.82
C GLY A 39 -3.34 3.01 12.11
N LYS A 40 -2.27 2.45 12.69
CA LYS A 40 -0.95 2.39 12.05
C LYS A 40 -0.84 1.16 11.17
N THR A 41 -0.23 1.33 10.01
CA THR A 41 0.08 0.23 9.08
C THR A 41 1.53 -0.17 9.24
N TYR A 42 1.75 -1.47 9.38
CA TYR A 42 3.05 -2.10 9.55
C TYR A 42 3.38 -2.87 8.27
N PHE A 43 4.65 -2.80 7.85
CA PHE A 43 5.17 -3.45 6.66
C PHE A 43 6.33 -4.37 7.06
N PHE A 44 6.45 -5.52 6.41
CA PHE A 44 7.45 -6.55 6.67
C PHE A 44 8.27 -6.83 5.43
N LYS A 45 9.58 -6.96 5.62
CA LYS A 45 10.57 -7.28 4.59
C LYS A 45 11.69 -8.10 5.23
#